data_AF-A0A438DJU5-F1
#
_entry.id   AF-A0A438DJU5-F1
#
_cell.length_a   1.000
_cell.length_b   1.000
_cell.length_c   1.000
_cell.angle_alpha   90.00
_cell.angle_beta   90.00
_cell.angle_gamma   90.00
#
_symmetry.space_group_name_H-M   'P 1'
#
loop_
_entity.id
_entity.type
_entity.pdbx_description
1 polymer ?
#
loop_
_entity_poly.entity_id
_entity_poly.type
_entity_poly.pdbx_seq_one_letter_code
_entity_poly.pdbx_strand_id
1 'polypeptide(L)'
;MNELNDASSCPTCGTSRWKVSKARARNTKRIPTKVLWYFLPIPRFKRMFQSPKIAKDLKWHAKDRENNGKLRHPMDSPTWQLVNQMWPEFASDCRNVRLAISVDGINPHSSMTSRHSCWPIVTITYNLPSWLCMKRKFMMLSLLISRPQQPNKDIDVYLAPLVDDLKALWEVGVKAYDAHQREFFTLKVILLWTINDFPAYGNLSGCTIKGYHACPICGEEQIHIG
;
A
#
# COMPACT_ATOMS: atom_id res chain seq x y z
N MET A 1 -6.30 0.38 16.49
CA MET A 1 -7.05 1.17 15.47
C MET A 1 -8.58 0.92 15.43
N ASN A 2 -9.13 0.00 16.24
CA ASN A 2 -10.61 -0.13 16.41
C ASN A 2 -11.18 0.81 17.49
N GLU A 3 -10.34 1.60 18.16
CA GLU A 3 -10.69 2.35 19.38
C GLU A 3 -11.61 3.55 19.14
N LEU A 4 -11.88 3.91 17.87
CA LEU A 4 -12.71 5.06 17.52
C LEU A 4 -13.94 4.68 16.67
N ASN A 5 -14.31 3.40 16.61
CA ASN A 5 -15.48 2.95 15.83
C ASN A 5 -16.78 3.55 16.37
N ASP A 6 -16.88 3.77 17.68
CA ASP A 6 -18.10 4.28 18.34
C ASP A 6 -18.07 5.80 18.59
N ALA A 7 -16.97 6.48 18.24
CA ALA A 7 -16.84 7.91 18.44
C ALA A 7 -17.77 8.68 17.48
N SER A 8 -18.56 9.62 18.02
CA SER A 8 -19.45 10.50 17.24
C SER A 8 -18.74 11.76 16.71
N SER A 9 -17.60 12.11 17.30
CA SER A 9 -16.83 13.32 17.01
C SER A 9 -15.34 12.99 16.82
N CYS A 10 -14.61 13.86 16.11
CA CYS A 10 -13.15 13.74 15.98
C CYS A 10 -12.46 14.00 17.32
N PRO A 11 -11.59 13.11 17.83
CA PRO A 11 -10.88 13.34 19.09
C PRO A 11 -9.88 14.49 19.01
N THR A 12 -9.39 14.82 17.81
CA THR A 12 -8.38 15.87 17.61
C THR A 12 -8.98 17.27 17.47
N CYS A 13 -10.13 17.41 16.81
CA CYS A 13 -10.71 18.73 16.49
C CYS A 13 -12.18 18.90 16.90
N GLY A 14 -12.80 17.90 17.52
CA GLY A 14 -14.20 17.97 17.99
C GLY A 14 -15.27 17.91 16.90
N THR A 15 -14.91 17.99 15.62
CA THR A 15 -15.86 18.00 14.50
C THR A 15 -16.70 16.72 14.42
N SER A 16 -17.99 16.85 14.11
CA SER A 16 -18.91 15.72 13.90
C SER A 16 -18.43 14.78 12.80
N ARG A 17 -18.51 13.46 13.05
CA ARG A 17 -18.22 12.41 12.06
C ARG A 17 -19.38 12.16 11.09
N TRP A 18 -20.54 12.78 11.34
CA TRP A 18 -21.76 12.63 10.56
C TRP A 18 -22.05 13.88 9.72
N LYS A 19 -22.57 13.67 8.51
CA LYS A 19 -23.05 14.77 7.67
C LYS A 19 -24.25 15.45 8.32
N VAL A 20 -24.23 16.78 8.37
CA VAL A 20 -25.34 17.58 8.88
C VAL A 20 -26.42 17.68 7.80
N SER A 21 -27.61 17.13 8.06
CA SER A 21 -28.79 17.32 7.21
C SER A 21 -29.32 18.75 7.39
N LYS A 22 -29.50 19.50 6.29
CA LYS A 22 -30.16 20.82 6.32
C LYS A 22 -31.68 20.73 6.52
N ALA A 23 -32.27 19.54 6.44
CA ALA A 23 -33.69 19.32 6.67
C ALA A 23 -33.94 18.82 8.10
N ARG A 24 -34.75 19.56 8.87
CA ARG A 24 -35.33 19.14 10.15
C ARG A 24 -36.25 17.94 9.95
N ALA A 25 -35.69 16.75 9.79
CA ALA A 25 -36.44 15.51 9.75
C ALA A 25 -35.91 14.58 10.86
N ARG A 26 -36.76 14.36 11.87
CA ARG A 26 -36.59 13.30 12.88
C ARG A 26 -36.46 11.98 12.10
N ASN A 27 -35.36 11.25 12.33
CA ASN A 27 -34.97 9.99 11.69
C ASN A 27 -34.23 10.07 10.34
N THR A 28 -33.26 10.98 10.21
CA THR A 28 -32.27 10.88 9.12
C THR A 28 -31.20 9.82 9.44
N LYS A 29 -31.06 8.83 8.54
CA LYS A 29 -30.00 7.80 8.58
C LYS A 29 -28.65 8.51 8.73
N ARG A 30 -27.87 8.16 9.75
CA ARG A 30 -26.56 8.79 10.02
C ARG A 30 -25.60 8.42 8.87
N ILE A 31 -25.22 9.40 8.05
CA ILE A 31 -24.29 9.20 6.92
C ILE A 31 -22.90 9.70 7.34
N PRO A 32 -21.86 8.86 7.28
CA PRO A 32 -20.51 9.27 7.63
C PRO A 32 -19.97 10.32 6.65
N THR A 33 -19.19 11.27 7.17
CA THR A 33 -18.60 12.36 6.38
C THR A 33 -17.44 11.87 5.50
N LYS A 34 -16.54 11.05 6.04
CA LYS A 34 -15.40 10.42 5.35
C LYS A 34 -15.38 8.94 5.72
N VAL A 35 -15.18 8.05 4.74
CA VAL A 35 -15.12 6.59 4.95
C VAL A 35 -13.79 6.06 4.42
N LEU A 36 -13.10 5.30 5.28
CA LEU A 36 -11.91 4.54 4.94
C LEU A 36 -12.17 3.08 5.27
N TRP A 37 -11.96 2.19 4.31
CA TRP A 37 -11.91 0.76 4.59
C TRP A 37 -10.45 0.36 4.72
N TYR A 38 -10.08 -0.14 5.89
CA TYR A 38 -8.72 -0.59 6.17
C TYR A 38 -8.71 -2.10 6.39
N PHE A 39 -7.91 -2.79 5.58
CA PHE A 39 -7.74 -4.23 5.63
C PHE A 39 -6.37 -4.55 6.20
N LEU A 40 -6.34 -5.10 7.41
CA LEU A 40 -5.10 -5.38 8.14
C LEU A 40 -4.13 -6.24 7.31
N PRO A 41 -2.95 -5.71 6.90
CA PRO A 41 -1.99 -6.44 6.10
C PRO A 41 -1.23 -7.51 6.91
N ILE A 42 -0.90 -7.23 8.17
CA ILE A 42 -0.11 -8.12 9.04
C ILE A 42 -0.70 -9.55 9.13
N PRO A 43 -2.00 -9.74 9.46
CA PRO A 43 -2.60 -11.07 9.51
C PRO A 43 -2.58 -11.78 8.16
N ARG A 44 -2.66 -11.04 7.05
CA ARG A 44 -2.63 -11.62 5.70
C ARG A 44 -1.25 -12.12 5.33
N PHE A 45 -0.19 -11.38 5.67
CA PHE A 45 1.19 -11.87 5.50
C PHE A 45 1.43 -13.15 6.30
N LYS A 46 1.04 -13.17 7.59
CA LYS A 46 1.13 -14.39 8.42
C LYS A 46 0.37 -15.56 7.81
N ARG A 47 -0.84 -15.32 7.27
CA ARG A 47 -1.66 -16.36 6.64
C ARG A 47 -1.02 -16.95 5.39
N MET A 48 -0.25 -16.19 4.61
CA MET A 48 0.44 -16.74 3.44
C MET A 48 1.45 -17.83 3.85
N PHE A 49 2.13 -17.66 5.00
CA PHE A 49 3.06 -18.65 5.54
C PHE A 49 2.38 -19.88 6.16
N GLN A 50 1.07 -19.82 6.45
CA GLN A 50 0.31 -20.96 6.99
C GLN A 50 0.01 -22.04 5.93
N SER A 51 0.13 -21.72 4.64
CA SER A 51 0.00 -22.71 3.57
C SER A 51 1.39 -23.22 3.17
N PRO A 52 1.72 -24.51 3.33
CA PRO A 52 3.03 -25.04 2.96
C PRO A 52 3.42 -24.76 1.51
N LYS A 53 2.45 -24.82 0.59
CA LYS A 53 2.67 -24.52 -0.83
C LYS A 53 3.06 -23.04 -1.03
N ILE A 54 2.27 -22.12 -0.46
CA ILE A 54 2.52 -20.68 -0.63
C ILE A 54 3.80 -20.27 0.11
N ALA A 55 4.07 -20.83 1.29
CA ALA A 55 5.30 -20.60 2.04
C ALA A 55 6.55 -21.06 1.28
N LYS A 56 6.46 -22.18 0.54
CA LYS A 56 7.51 -22.58 -0.40
C LYS A 56 7.66 -21.56 -1.53
N ASP A 57 6.56 -21.18 -2.18
CA ASP A 57 6.55 -20.22 -3.30
C ASP A 57 7.11 -18.85 -2.90
N LEU A 58 6.90 -18.39 -1.65
CA LEU A 58 7.46 -17.13 -1.13
C LEU A 58 9.00 -17.13 -1.05
N LYS A 59 9.63 -18.31 -1.07
CA LYS A 59 11.09 -18.47 -1.09
C LYS A 59 11.64 -18.70 -2.49
N TRP A 60 10.77 -18.76 -3.50
CA TRP A 60 11.13 -19.06 -4.89
C TRP A 60 12.24 -18.13 -5.41
N HIS A 61 12.12 -16.83 -5.12
CA HIS A 61 13.09 -15.83 -5.57
C HIS A 61 14.53 -16.12 -5.12
N ALA A 62 14.73 -16.88 -4.04
CA ALA A 62 16.04 -17.22 -3.50
C ALA A 62 16.49 -18.66 -3.81
N LYS A 63 15.55 -19.61 -3.96
CA LYS A 63 15.88 -21.06 -3.99
C LYS A 63 15.66 -21.74 -5.34
N ASP A 64 14.56 -21.45 -6.02
CA ASP A 64 14.02 -22.30 -7.09
C ASP A 64 14.04 -21.60 -8.46
N ARG A 65 14.89 -20.58 -8.62
CA ARG A 65 14.91 -19.71 -9.80
C ARG A 65 16.10 -19.98 -10.71
N GLU A 66 15.84 -19.98 -12.01
CA GLU A 66 16.86 -19.89 -13.07
C GLU A 66 17.45 -18.47 -13.18
N ASN A 67 18.78 -18.35 -13.10
CA ASN A 67 19.52 -17.11 -13.33
C ASN A 67 20.25 -17.16 -14.68
N ASN A 68 19.65 -16.58 -15.71
CA ASN A 68 20.22 -16.49 -17.07
C ASN A 68 20.49 -15.05 -17.51
N GLY A 69 20.57 -14.11 -16.54
CA GLY A 69 20.83 -12.69 -16.79
C GLY A 69 19.67 -11.91 -17.43
N LYS A 70 18.50 -12.53 -17.67
CA LYS A 70 17.33 -11.85 -18.25
C LYS A 70 16.44 -11.25 -17.16
N LEU A 71 15.99 -10.01 -17.37
CA LEU A 71 14.98 -9.36 -16.53
C LEU A 71 13.62 -10.05 -16.69
N ARG A 72 13.21 -10.82 -15.68
CA ARG A 72 11.94 -11.58 -15.67
C ARG A 72 11.08 -11.29 -14.45
N HIS A 73 11.66 -10.68 -13.42
CA HIS A 73 11.01 -10.50 -12.14
C HIS A 73 11.56 -9.24 -11.42
N PRO A 74 10.77 -8.54 -10.58
CA PRO A 74 11.24 -7.40 -9.77
C PRO A 74 12.54 -7.64 -8.99
N MET A 75 12.85 -8.88 -8.65
CA MET A 75 14.12 -9.27 -8.02
C MET A 75 15.35 -9.00 -8.89
N ASP A 76 15.20 -8.99 -10.21
CA ASP A 76 16.27 -8.62 -11.15
C ASP A 76 16.60 -7.13 -11.14
N SER A 77 15.79 -6.31 -10.46
CA SER A 77 16.02 -4.88 -10.42
C SER A 77 17.29 -4.54 -9.62
N PRO A 78 18.03 -3.49 -10.02
CA PRO A 78 19.11 -2.94 -9.21
C PRO A 78 18.64 -2.56 -7.80
N THR A 79 17.38 -2.11 -7.65
CA THR A 79 16.79 -1.76 -6.35
C THR A 79 16.76 -2.95 -5.39
N TRP A 80 16.43 -4.15 -5.88
CA TRP A 80 16.44 -5.34 -5.02
C TRP A 80 17.86 -5.69 -4.56
N GLN A 81 18.85 -5.55 -5.45
CA GLN A 81 20.25 -5.80 -5.12
C GLN A 81 20.77 -4.77 -4.12
N LEU A 82 20.44 -3.49 -4.30
CA LEU A 82 20.77 -2.41 -3.38
C LEU A 82 20.20 -2.67 -1.99
N VAL A 83 18.93 -3.06 -1.89
CA VAL A 83 18.29 -3.43 -0.62
C VAL A 83 19.04 -4.58 0.05
N ASN A 84 19.46 -5.60 -0.71
CA ASN A 84 20.21 -6.71 -0.14
C ASN A 84 21.59 -6.29 0.40
N GLN A 85 22.24 -5.33 -0.27
CA GLN A 85 23.54 -4.78 0.15
C GLN A 85 23.40 -3.87 1.38
N MET A 86 22.38 -3.02 1.41
CA MET A 86 22.14 -2.08 2.50
C MET A 86 21.67 -2.77 3.78
N TRP A 87 20.87 -3.84 3.65
CA TRP A 87 20.30 -4.57 4.79
C TRP A 87 20.56 -6.09 4.69
N PRO A 88 21.80 -6.55 4.89
CA PRO A 88 22.15 -7.97 4.78
C PRO A 88 21.38 -8.87 5.75
N GLU A 89 21.11 -8.41 6.98
CA GLU A 89 20.33 -9.15 7.97
C GLU A 89 18.87 -9.36 7.54
N PHE A 90 18.30 -8.39 6.82
CA PHE A 90 16.98 -8.56 6.23
C PHE A 90 17.03 -9.55 5.07
N ALA A 91 18.06 -9.45 4.23
CA ALA A 91 18.21 -10.28 3.04
C ALA A 91 18.58 -11.74 3.37
N SER A 92 19.22 -12.00 4.51
CA SER A 92 19.66 -13.35 4.92
C SER A 92 18.48 -14.29 5.17
N ASP A 93 17.34 -13.78 5.60
CA ASP A 93 16.11 -14.56 5.69
C ASP A 93 15.25 -14.38 4.44
N CYS A 94 15.29 -15.36 3.54
CA CYS A 94 14.47 -15.39 2.32
C CYS A 94 12.95 -15.41 2.58
N ARG A 95 12.49 -15.59 3.83
CA ARG A 95 11.06 -15.44 4.19
C ARG A 95 10.66 -13.98 4.36
N ASN A 96 11.61 -13.06 4.54
CA ASN A 96 11.29 -11.64 4.63
C ASN A 96 10.69 -11.13 3.31
N VAL A 97 9.60 -10.37 3.43
CA VAL A 97 8.74 -10.04 2.31
C VAL A 97 9.11 -8.67 1.72
N ARG A 98 9.19 -8.60 0.39
CA ARG A 98 9.37 -7.38 -0.38
C ARG A 98 8.07 -7.05 -1.10
N LEU A 99 7.63 -5.81 -0.93
CA LEU A 99 6.35 -5.32 -1.41
C LEU A 99 6.50 -4.21 -2.44
N ALA A 100 5.49 -4.10 -3.30
CA ALA A 100 5.11 -2.83 -3.90
C ALA A 100 3.70 -2.44 -3.46
N ILE A 101 3.43 -1.14 -3.52
CA ILE A 101 2.09 -0.59 -3.34
C ILE A 101 1.68 0.07 -4.64
N SER A 102 0.45 -0.16 -5.08
CA SER A 102 -0.15 0.59 -6.18
C SER A 102 -1.30 1.43 -5.66
N VAL A 103 -1.33 2.69 -6.07
CA VAL A 103 -2.36 3.65 -5.73
C VAL A 103 -2.87 4.26 -7.03
N ASP A 104 -4.15 4.07 -7.32
CA ASP A 104 -4.79 4.65 -8.50
C ASP A 104 -6.23 5.06 -8.19
N GLY A 105 -6.76 6.05 -8.91
CA GLY A 105 -8.12 6.53 -8.80
C GLY A 105 -9.05 5.85 -9.80
N ILE A 106 -10.01 5.06 -9.33
CA ILE A 106 -11.04 4.41 -10.15
C ILE A 106 -12.36 5.20 -10.07
N ASN A 107 -13.05 5.38 -11.20
CA ASN A 107 -14.43 5.86 -11.23
C ASN A 107 -15.39 4.65 -11.43
N PRO A 108 -16.01 4.12 -10.36
CA PRO A 108 -16.78 2.88 -10.45
C PRO A 108 -18.10 3.00 -11.21
N HIS A 109 -18.58 4.21 -11.51
CA HIS A 109 -19.90 4.42 -12.10
C HIS A 109 -19.90 4.68 -13.61
N SER A 110 -18.73 4.67 -14.27
CA SER A 110 -18.52 4.92 -15.71
C SER A 110 -19.23 6.13 -16.34
N SER A 111 -19.96 6.93 -15.55
CA SER A 111 -20.48 8.21 -15.96
C SER A 111 -19.29 9.15 -16.13
N MET A 112 -19.25 9.91 -17.22
CA MET A 112 -18.27 10.98 -17.47
C MET A 112 -18.42 12.16 -16.46
N THR A 113 -18.91 11.89 -15.25
CA THR A 113 -19.07 12.87 -14.18
C THR A 113 -18.11 12.51 -13.04
N SER A 114 -17.36 13.50 -12.56
CA SER A 114 -16.41 13.41 -11.45
C SER A 114 -17.08 13.24 -10.08
N ARG A 115 -18.31 12.69 -10.04
CA ARG A 115 -19.15 12.72 -8.85
C ARG A 115 -18.65 11.80 -7.75
N HIS A 116 -18.06 10.64 -8.10
CA HIS A 116 -17.55 9.63 -7.17
C HIS A 116 -16.24 9.02 -7.70
N SER A 117 -15.17 9.11 -6.92
CA SER A 117 -13.86 8.49 -7.13
C SER A 117 -13.54 7.53 -5.99
N CYS A 118 -12.96 6.39 -6.33
CA CYS A 118 -12.55 5.35 -5.39
C CYS A 118 -11.06 5.11 -5.55
N TRP A 119 -10.30 5.18 -4.47
CA TRP A 119 -8.85 5.04 -4.49
C TRP A 119 -8.47 3.75 -3.76
N PRO A 120 -8.36 2.62 -4.47
CA PRO A 120 -7.78 1.41 -3.91
C PRO A 120 -6.26 1.55 -3.74
N ILE A 121 -5.78 1.13 -2.57
CA ILE A 121 -4.36 0.91 -2.32
C ILE A 121 -4.13 -0.58 -2.28
N VAL A 122 -3.42 -1.09 -3.28
CA VAL A 122 -3.17 -2.51 -3.49
C VAL A 122 -1.72 -2.83 -3.20
N THR A 123 -1.48 -3.74 -2.27
CA THR A 123 -0.16 -4.27 -1.93
C THR A 123 0.13 -5.54 -2.73
N ILE A 124 1.30 -5.61 -3.36
CA ILE A 124 1.74 -6.72 -4.20
C ILE A 124 2.94 -7.39 -3.53
N THR A 125 2.90 -8.72 -3.40
CA THR A 125 3.98 -9.51 -2.77
C THR A 125 4.93 -10.05 -3.83
N TYR A 126 6.11 -9.42 -3.96
CA TYR A 126 7.09 -9.80 -4.99
C TYR A 126 7.95 -11.00 -4.63
N ASN A 127 7.83 -11.57 -3.44
CA ASN A 127 8.54 -12.81 -3.11
C ASN A 127 8.09 -14.02 -3.95
N LEU A 128 6.88 -13.96 -4.50
CA LEU A 128 6.26 -15.02 -5.27
C LEU A 128 6.81 -15.10 -6.71
N PRO A 129 6.73 -16.27 -7.36
CA PRO A 129 7.05 -16.41 -8.77
C PRO A 129 6.30 -15.43 -9.67
N SER A 130 6.89 -15.10 -10.82
CA SER A 130 6.30 -14.15 -11.79
C SER A 130 4.89 -14.52 -12.25
N TRP A 131 4.58 -15.81 -12.35
CA TRP A 131 3.24 -16.30 -12.71
C TRP A 131 2.22 -16.25 -11.56
N LEU A 132 2.65 -15.97 -10.33
CA LEU A 132 1.80 -15.87 -9.14
C LEU A 132 1.69 -14.44 -8.59
N CYS A 133 2.76 -13.65 -8.60
CA CYS A 133 2.82 -12.38 -7.86
C CYS A 133 1.72 -11.37 -8.27
N MET A 134 1.31 -11.38 -9.55
CA MET A 134 0.22 -10.53 -10.08
C MET A 134 -1.16 -11.21 -10.10
N LYS A 135 -1.33 -12.40 -9.52
CA LYS A 135 -2.64 -13.04 -9.44
C LYS A 135 -3.49 -12.33 -8.39
N ARG A 136 -4.80 -12.20 -8.65
CA ARG A 136 -5.79 -11.58 -7.74
C ARG A 136 -5.71 -12.07 -6.29
N LYS A 137 -5.33 -13.34 -6.06
CA LYS A 137 -5.18 -13.90 -4.72
C LYS A 137 -4.04 -13.28 -3.90
N PHE A 138 -2.99 -12.79 -4.57
CA PHE A 138 -1.77 -12.26 -3.97
C PHE A 138 -1.63 -10.74 -4.09
N MET A 139 -2.49 -10.10 -4.89
CA MET A 139 -2.73 -8.66 -4.85
C MET A 139 -3.71 -8.34 -3.73
N MET A 140 -3.24 -7.61 -2.73
CA MET A 140 -3.95 -7.38 -1.49
C MET A 140 -4.49 -5.96 -1.44
N LEU A 141 -5.81 -5.79 -1.50
CA LEU A 141 -6.42 -4.51 -1.17
C LEU A 141 -6.17 -4.21 0.32
N SER A 142 -5.41 -3.16 0.60
CA SER A 142 -4.98 -2.76 1.95
C SER A 142 -5.78 -1.58 2.45
N LEU A 143 -6.08 -0.60 1.59
CA LEU A 143 -6.97 0.52 1.88
C LEU A 143 -7.94 0.73 0.72
N LEU A 144 -9.15 1.16 1.03
CA LEU A 144 -10.10 1.66 0.04
C LEU A 144 -10.66 2.99 0.52
N ILE A 145 -10.34 4.06 -0.21
CA ILE A 145 -10.82 5.41 0.10
C ILE A 145 -11.95 5.72 -0.87
N SER A 146 -13.17 5.90 -0.35
CA SER A 146 -14.31 6.36 -1.15
C SER A 146 -14.50 7.86 -0.97
N ARG A 147 -14.41 8.63 -2.06
CA ARG A 147 -14.71 10.08 -2.03
C ARG A 147 -15.48 10.56 -3.25
N PRO A 148 -16.35 11.57 -3.08
CA PRO A 148 -16.94 12.27 -4.21
C PRO A 148 -15.96 13.08 -5.07
N GLN A 149 -14.77 13.41 -4.57
CA GLN A 149 -13.72 14.15 -5.30
C GLN A 149 -12.33 13.58 -4.97
N GLN A 150 -11.33 13.83 -5.82
CA GLN A 150 -9.96 13.35 -5.60
C GLN A 150 -9.47 13.72 -4.19
N PRO A 151 -8.81 12.79 -3.47
CA PRO A 151 -8.07 13.12 -2.28
C PRO A 151 -6.90 13.99 -2.72
N ASN A 152 -7.03 15.30 -2.54
CA ASN A 152 -5.92 16.25 -2.65
C ASN A 152 -4.94 15.99 -1.46
N LYS A 153 -4.42 17.05 -0.83
CA LYS A 153 -3.44 17.05 0.29
C LYS A 153 -3.77 16.19 1.54
N ASP A 154 -4.87 15.43 1.58
CA ASP A 154 -5.30 14.62 2.72
C ASP A 154 -4.96 13.11 2.57
N ILE A 155 -4.30 12.69 1.48
CA ILE A 155 -4.07 11.25 1.22
C ILE A 155 -3.15 10.60 2.26
N ASP A 156 -2.20 11.37 2.78
CA ASP A 156 -1.29 11.03 3.87
C ASP A 156 -2.04 10.59 5.13
N VAL A 157 -3.11 11.30 5.51
CA VAL A 157 -3.96 10.94 6.67
C VAL A 157 -4.60 9.57 6.51
N TYR A 158 -4.99 9.20 5.29
CA TYR A 158 -5.56 7.88 5.02
C TYR A 158 -4.51 6.77 4.95
N LEU A 159 -3.26 7.11 4.63
CA LEU A 159 -2.16 6.15 4.53
C LEU A 159 -1.44 5.89 5.85
N ALA A 160 -1.48 6.84 6.79
CA ALA A 160 -0.97 6.70 8.15
C ALA A 160 -1.14 5.29 8.75
N PRO A 161 -2.35 4.67 8.76
CA PRO A 161 -2.52 3.33 9.31
C PRO A 161 -1.69 2.24 8.63
N LEU A 162 -1.57 2.31 7.30
CA LEU A 162 -0.77 1.36 6.55
C LEU A 162 0.73 1.63 6.76
N VAL A 163 1.13 2.89 6.85
CA VAL A 163 2.52 3.29 7.12
C VAL A 163 2.97 2.80 8.49
N ASP A 164 2.14 2.94 9.52
CA ASP A 164 2.45 2.47 10.88
C ASP A 164 2.65 0.95 10.92
N ASP A 165 1.79 0.18 10.25
CA ASP A 165 1.94 -1.27 10.11
C ASP A 165 3.23 -1.65 9.37
N LEU A 166 3.58 -0.93 8.29
CA LEU A 166 4.81 -1.17 7.53
C LEU A 166 6.06 -0.84 8.35
N LYS A 167 6.04 0.24 9.14
CA LYS A 167 7.12 0.60 10.08
C LYS A 167 7.29 -0.49 11.14
N ALA A 168 6.20 -0.92 11.77
CA ALA A 168 6.23 -2.00 12.76
C ALA A 168 6.79 -3.31 12.16
N LEU A 169 6.42 -3.65 10.93
CA LEU A 169 6.94 -4.83 10.23
C LEU A 169 8.43 -4.71 9.88
N TRP A 170 8.93 -3.50 9.61
CA TRP A 170 10.32 -3.27 9.27
C TRP A 170 11.23 -3.24 10.50
N GLU A 171 10.87 -2.45 11.50
CA GLU A 171 11.68 -2.19 12.69
C GLU A 171 11.73 -3.42 13.60
N VAL A 172 10.55 -3.88 14.04
CA VAL A 172 10.41 -4.99 14.99
C VAL A 172 10.16 -6.31 14.27
N GLY A 173 9.30 -6.30 13.25
CA GLY A 173 8.78 -7.51 12.63
C GLY A 173 7.71 -8.19 13.48
N VAL A 174 7.15 -9.29 12.97
CA VAL A 174 6.08 -10.04 13.64
C VAL A 174 6.38 -11.53 13.68
N LYS A 175 6.07 -12.19 14.79
CA LYS A 175 6.21 -13.66 14.87
C LYS A 175 5.23 -14.35 13.92
N ALA A 176 5.77 -15.14 13.00
CA ALA A 176 5.03 -15.93 12.02
C ALA A 176 5.48 -17.40 12.08
N TYR A 177 4.62 -18.30 11.60
CA TYR A 177 4.90 -19.73 11.51
C TYR A 177 4.98 -20.11 10.03
N ASP A 178 6.11 -20.65 9.61
CA ASP A 178 6.30 -21.17 8.26
C ASP A 178 5.82 -22.63 8.22
N ALA A 179 4.66 -22.88 7.59
CA ALA A 179 4.09 -24.21 7.52
C ALA A 179 4.86 -25.17 6.59
N HIS A 180 5.74 -24.65 5.73
CA HIS A 180 6.62 -25.47 4.89
C HIS A 180 7.84 -25.97 5.66
N GLN A 181 8.51 -25.10 6.43
CA GLN A 181 9.66 -25.46 7.26
C GLN A 181 9.29 -25.92 8.68
N ARG A 182 8.03 -25.74 9.08
CA ARG A 182 7.48 -26.08 10.39
C ARG A 182 8.20 -25.40 11.56
N GLU A 183 8.58 -24.14 11.37
CA GLU A 183 9.29 -23.36 12.37
C GLU A 183 8.72 -21.95 12.51
N PHE A 184 8.96 -21.35 13.68
CA PHE A 184 8.65 -19.95 13.91
C PHE A 184 9.82 -19.07 13.46
N PHE A 185 9.48 -17.90 12.93
CA PHE A 185 10.45 -16.89 12.55
C PHE A 185 9.87 -15.49 12.77
N THR A 186 10.76 -14.50 12.73
CA THR A 186 10.37 -13.09 12.76
C THR A 186 10.22 -12.61 11.33
N LEU A 187 8.98 -12.42 10.90
CA LEU A 187 8.66 -11.88 9.59
C LEU A 187 8.89 -10.37 9.57
N LYS A 188 9.84 -9.93 8.74
CA LYS A 188 10.01 -8.53 8.37
C LYS A 188 9.53 -8.25 6.96
N VAL A 189 9.16 -7.01 6.71
CA VAL A 189 8.65 -6.55 5.42
C VAL A 189 9.31 -5.25 5.02
N ILE A 190 9.67 -5.13 3.74
CA ILE A 190 10.19 -3.88 3.15
C ILE A 190 9.34 -3.47 1.95
N LEU A 191 9.11 -2.16 1.80
CA LEU A 191 8.49 -1.56 0.63
C LEU A 191 9.57 -1.15 -0.37
N LEU A 192 9.54 -1.69 -1.58
CA LEU A 192 10.53 -1.37 -2.61
C LEU A 192 10.17 -0.11 -3.40
N TRP A 193 8.91 0.00 -3.84
CA TRP A 193 8.43 1.17 -4.59
C TRP A 193 6.90 1.27 -4.58
N THR A 194 6.43 2.45 -4.98
CA THR A 194 5.02 2.73 -5.23
C THR A 194 4.75 2.84 -6.73
N ILE A 195 3.69 2.20 -7.23
CA ILE A 195 3.24 2.20 -8.62
C ILE A 195 2.03 3.12 -8.72
N ASN A 196 2.26 4.34 -9.21
CA ASN A 196 1.24 5.38 -9.27
C ASN A 196 1.28 6.03 -10.66
N ASP A 197 0.14 6.51 -11.15
CA ASP A 197 0.13 7.43 -12.29
C ASP A 197 0.65 8.81 -11.86
N PHE A 198 1.00 9.69 -12.80
CA PHE A 198 1.51 11.03 -12.48
C PHE A 198 0.55 11.81 -11.55
N PRO A 199 -0.77 11.80 -11.77
CA PRO A 199 -1.74 12.36 -10.84
C PRO A 199 -1.69 11.81 -9.41
N ALA A 200 -1.64 10.49 -9.23
CA ALA A 200 -1.53 9.85 -7.93
C ALA A 200 -0.16 10.10 -7.28
N TYR A 201 0.91 10.16 -8.07
CA TYR A 201 2.26 10.48 -7.58
C TYR A 201 2.31 11.87 -6.97
N GLY A 202 1.70 12.89 -7.59
CA GLY A 202 1.61 14.24 -7.01
C GLY A 202 0.87 14.29 -5.69
N ASN A 203 -0.22 13.53 -5.57
CA ASN A 203 -0.96 13.44 -4.31
C ASN A 203 -0.14 12.75 -3.22
N LEU A 204 0.63 11.70 -3.56
CA LEU A 204 1.42 10.93 -2.60
C LEU A 204 2.73 11.61 -2.18
N SER A 205 3.38 12.32 -3.10
CA SER A 205 4.63 13.05 -2.86
C SER A 205 4.39 14.44 -2.25
N GLY A 206 3.15 14.94 -2.26
CA GLY A 206 2.83 16.33 -1.92
C GLY A 206 3.32 17.35 -2.96
N CYS A 207 3.88 16.88 -4.09
CA CYS A 207 4.42 17.74 -5.14
C CYS A 207 3.32 18.28 -6.06
N THR A 208 3.49 19.53 -6.50
CA THR A 208 2.57 20.19 -7.43
C THR A 208 2.68 19.57 -8.83
N ILE A 209 1.71 18.73 -9.19
CA ILE A 209 1.61 18.07 -10.51
C ILE A 209 0.86 18.88 -11.58
N LYS A 210 0.59 20.16 -11.31
CA LYS A 210 -0.11 21.06 -12.25
C LYS A 210 0.64 22.40 -12.33
N GLY A 211 1.12 22.76 -13.52
CA GLY A 211 1.82 24.02 -13.79
C GLY A 211 3.26 23.83 -14.28
N TYR A 212 4.01 24.94 -14.41
CA TYR A 212 5.37 24.98 -14.97
C TYR A 212 6.44 24.17 -14.18
N HIS A 213 6.11 23.67 -12.98
CA HIS A 213 6.97 22.81 -12.15
C HIS A 213 6.37 21.42 -11.89
N ALA A 214 5.78 20.81 -12.92
CA ALA A 214 5.09 19.52 -12.79
C ALA A 214 6.02 18.29 -12.67
N CYS A 215 7.33 18.43 -12.88
CA CYS A 215 8.30 17.34 -12.73
C CYS A 215 8.80 17.29 -11.27
N PRO A 216 8.44 16.27 -10.48
CA PRO A 216 8.89 16.13 -9.09
C PRO A 216 10.37 15.74 -8.97
N ILE A 217 11.02 15.37 -10.08
CA ILE A 217 12.45 15.04 -10.16
C ILE A 217 13.27 16.29 -10.52
N CYS A 218 12.67 17.23 -11.26
CA CYS A 218 13.35 18.35 -11.91
C CYS A 218 13.09 19.70 -11.21
N GLY A 219 12.52 19.68 -10.01
CA GLY A 219 11.87 20.83 -9.39
C GLY A 219 12.73 22.07 -9.12
N GLU A 220 14.06 21.94 -9.13
CA GLU A 220 14.99 23.06 -8.88
C GLU A 220 16.13 23.22 -9.91
N GLU A 221 16.20 22.39 -10.96
CA GLU A 221 17.19 22.57 -12.03
C GLU A 221 16.50 22.78 -13.38
N GLN A 222 16.02 24.00 -13.61
CA GLN A 222 15.95 24.51 -14.97
C GLN A 222 17.19 25.37 -15.20
N ILE A 223 18.18 24.78 -15.88
CA ILE A 223 19.21 25.55 -16.57
C ILE A 223 18.46 26.43 -17.57
N HIS A 224 18.54 27.75 -17.37
CA HIS A 224 18.12 28.73 -18.35
C HIS A 224 18.91 28.51 -19.64
N ILE A 225 18.24 28.07 -20.70
CA ILE A 225 18.75 28.25 -22.05
C ILE A 225 17.84 29.32 -22.66
N GLY A 226 18.41 30.52 -22.79
CA GLY A 226 17.86 31.59 -23.62
C GLY A 226 18.01 31.28 -25.11
#